data_AF-A0A022RY19-F1
#
_entry.id   AF-A0A022RY19-F1
#
_cell.length_a   1.000
_cell.length_b   1.000
_cell.length_c   1.000
_cell.angle_alpha   90.00
_cell.angle_beta   90.00
_cell.angle_gamma   90.00
#
_symmetry.space_group_name_H-M   'P 1'
#
loop_
_entity.id
_entity.type
_entity.pdbx_description
1 polymer ?
#
loop_
_entity_poly.entity_id
_entity_poly.type
_entity_poly.pdbx_seq_one_letter_code
_entity_poly.pdbx_strand_id
1 'polypeptide(L)'
;MLLENIGTSVLVSGNQLPELHQLMVEAASILNIDAPDLYLRQSPVPNAYTLAISGKKPFVVVHTSLVELLSRKELQAVLAHELGHLKCDHGLWLTYANILTLGAYSIPGLGGLIAQQLEEQLFRWLRAAELTCDRAALLVARDPKVVISVLMKLAGGCPSMADQLNVDAFLDQARSYEKASSSPVGWYIRNAQTRQLSHPLPVLRAREIDEWSKSPEYQSLLKRLKWVNSVQNV
;
A
#
# COMPACT_ATOMS: atom_id res chain seq x y z
N MET A 1 5.73 1.86 -20.50
CA MET A 1 4.87 1.62 -19.32
C MET A 1 3.45 1.17 -19.68
N LEU A 2 2.50 2.01 -20.15
CA LEU A 2 1.12 1.53 -20.41
C LEU A 2 1.05 0.40 -21.46
N LEU A 3 1.63 0.62 -22.65
CA LEU A 3 1.66 -0.37 -23.73
C LEU A 3 2.44 -1.64 -23.37
N GLU A 4 3.49 -1.50 -22.57
CA GLU A 4 4.32 -2.61 -22.10
C GLU A 4 3.55 -3.48 -21.11
N ASN A 5 2.86 -2.88 -20.13
CA ASN A 5 2.05 -3.62 -19.17
C ASN A 5 0.86 -4.30 -19.84
N ILE A 6 0.19 -3.63 -20.79
CA ILE A 6 -0.89 -4.24 -21.58
C ILE A 6 -0.36 -5.38 -22.47
N GLY A 7 0.84 -5.23 -23.05
CA GLY A 7 1.43 -6.22 -23.96
C GLY A 7 2.08 -7.44 -23.30
N THR A 8 2.39 -7.37 -22.00
CA THR A 8 3.15 -8.41 -21.27
C THR A 8 2.43 -8.97 -20.05
N SER A 9 1.16 -8.61 -19.84
CA SER A 9 0.36 -9.06 -18.70
C SER A 9 -0.99 -9.62 -19.15
N VAL A 10 -1.59 -10.44 -18.30
CA VAL A 10 -2.90 -11.05 -18.51
C VAL A 10 -3.98 -10.14 -17.90
N LEU A 11 -4.93 -9.67 -18.72
CA LEU A 11 -6.07 -8.88 -18.22
C LEU A 11 -7.01 -9.77 -17.39
N VAL A 12 -7.32 -9.35 -16.18
CA VAL A 12 -8.22 -10.06 -15.27
C VAL A 12 -9.65 -9.60 -15.54
N SER A 13 -10.58 -10.54 -15.65
CA SER A 13 -12.00 -10.28 -15.92
C SER A 13 -12.90 -11.38 -15.33
N GLY A 14 -14.22 -11.20 -15.39
CA GLY A 14 -15.17 -12.25 -14.99
C GLY A 14 -15.02 -13.58 -15.76
N ASN A 15 -14.46 -13.54 -16.97
CA ASN A 15 -14.22 -14.74 -17.79
C ASN A 15 -12.77 -15.23 -17.74
N GLN A 16 -11.88 -14.50 -17.05
CA GLN A 16 -10.45 -14.80 -16.99
C GLN A 16 -9.90 -14.43 -15.62
N LEU A 17 -9.57 -15.45 -14.82
CA LEU A 17 -9.22 -15.30 -13.40
C LEU A 17 -10.38 -14.69 -12.57
N PRO A 18 -11.58 -15.32 -12.59
CA PRO A 18 -12.80 -14.77 -12.00
C PRO A 18 -12.68 -14.51 -10.49
N GLU A 19 -11.97 -15.36 -9.75
CA GLU A 19 -11.78 -15.18 -8.31
C GLU A 19 -10.96 -13.92 -8.00
N LEU A 20 -9.90 -13.67 -8.76
CA LEU A 20 -9.05 -12.50 -8.60
C LEU A 20 -9.80 -11.22 -9.00
N HIS A 21 -10.60 -11.30 -10.07
CA HIS A 21 -11.51 -10.23 -10.47
C HIS A 21 -12.50 -9.88 -9.36
N GLN A 22 -13.11 -10.89 -8.74
CA GLN A 22 -14.05 -10.70 -7.64
C GLN A 22 -13.40 -9.99 -6.45
N LEU A 23 -12.17 -10.36 -6.06
CA LEU A 23 -11.46 -9.68 -4.96
C LEU A 23 -11.28 -8.18 -5.22
N MET A 24 -10.93 -7.82 -6.46
CA MET A 24 -10.79 -6.42 -6.88
C MET A 24 -12.12 -5.66 -6.82
N VAL A 25 -13.17 -6.24 -7.39
CA VAL A 25 -14.51 -5.60 -7.44
C VAL A 25 -15.07 -5.41 -6.03
N GLU A 26 -14.94 -6.41 -5.16
CA GLU A 26 -15.39 -6.32 -3.76
C GLU A 26 -14.59 -5.26 -3.00
N ALA A 27 -13.27 -5.21 -3.15
CA ALA A 27 -12.43 -4.21 -2.50
C ALA A 27 -12.77 -2.78 -2.97
N ALA A 28 -12.96 -2.58 -4.28
CA ALA A 28 -13.36 -1.29 -4.86
C ALA A 28 -14.75 -0.85 -4.37
N SER A 29 -15.70 -1.77 -4.31
CA SER A 29 -17.04 -1.53 -3.76
C SER A 29 -16.99 -1.10 -2.28
N ILE A 30 -16.25 -1.83 -1.43
CA ILE A 30 -16.08 -1.47 -0.01
C ILE A 30 -15.42 -0.10 0.14
N LEU A 31 -14.47 0.23 -0.73
CA LEU A 31 -13.80 1.53 -0.75
C LEU A 31 -14.62 2.60 -1.49
N ASN A 32 -15.81 2.29 -2.00
CA ASN A 32 -16.70 3.21 -2.71
C ASN A 32 -15.97 3.96 -3.84
N ILE A 33 -15.30 3.21 -4.71
CA ILE A 33 -14.66 3.69 -5.94
C ILE A 33 -14.97 2.71 -7.09
N ASP A 34 -14.84 3.19 -8.33
CA ASP A 34 -14.96 2.31 -9.50
C ASP A 34 -13.77 1.35 -9.58
N ALA A 35 -14.05 0.09 -9.91
CA ALA A 35 -13.00 -0.92 -10.07
C ALA A 35 -12.09 -0.57 -11.26
N PRO A 36 -10.78 -0.37 -11.03
CA PRO A 36 -9.81 -0.19 -12.11
C PRO A 36 -9.63 -1.49 -12.88
N ASP A 37 -8.97 -1.43 -14.04
CA ASP A 37 -8.54 -2.67 -14.71
C ASP A 37 -7.47 -3.36 -13.86
N LEU A 38 -7.46 -4.70 -13.84
CA LEU A 38 -6.47 -5.48 -13.13
C LEU A 38 -5.69 -6.36 -14.11
N TYR A 39 -4.37 -6.35 -14.00
CA TYR A 39 -3.48 -7.17 -14.81
C TYR A 39 -2.65 -8.09 -13.92
N LEU A 40 -2.49 -9.35 -14.32
CA LEU A 40 -1.56 -10.31 -13.73
C LEU A 40 -0.28 -10.36 -14.57
N ARG A 41 0.85 -10.00 -13.97
CA ARG A 41 2.18 -10.03 -14.62
C ARG A 41 3.01 -11.18 -14.07
N GLN A 42 3.62 -11.96 -14.95
CA GLN A 42 4.59 -12.97 -14.53
C GLN A 42 5.83 -12.27 -13.96
N SER A 43 6.14 -12.54 -12.70
CA SER A 43 7.36 -12.04 -12.06
C SER A 43 7.70 -12.85 -10.81
N PRO A 44 8.98 -13.20 -10.60
CA PRO A 44 9.43 -13.88 -9.38
C PRO A 44 9.52 -12.94 -8.17
N VAL A 45 9.48 -11.62 -8.39
CA VAL A 45 9.60 -10.61 -7.32
C VAL A 45 8.19 -10.19 -6.86
N PRO A 46 7.81 -10.42 -5.59
CA PRO A 46 6.51 -10.01 -5.06
C PRO A 46 6.32 -8.51 -5.20
N ASN A 47 5.34 -8.08 -5.99
CA ASN A 47 5.00 -6.67 -6.14
C ASN A 47 3.58 -6.47 -6.69
N ALA A 48 2.96 -5.37 -6.31
CA ALA A 48 1.77 -4.82 -6.93
C ALA A 48 1.92 -3.31 -7.03
N TYR A 49 1.29 -2.70 -8.03
CA TYR A 49 1.33 -1.25 -8.17
C TYR A 49 0.14 -0.72 -8.96
N THR A 50 -0.22 0.52 -8.67
CA THR A 50 -1.30 1.26 -9.33
C THR A 50 -0.75 2.31 -10.28
N LEU A 51 -1.33 2.40 -11.48
CA LEU A 51 -1.03 3.45 -12.45
C LEU A 51 -2.32 4.19 -12.81
N ALA A 52 -2.31 5.50 -12.54
CA ALA A 52 -3.34 6.44 -12.96
C ALA A 52 -2.74 7.41 -13.97
N ILE A 53 -3.37 7.54 -15.14
CA ILE A 53 -2.96 8.46 -16.20
C ILE A 53 -4.16 9.36 -16.50
N SER A 54 -3.91 10.68 -16.57
CA SER A 54 -4.97 11.65 -16.86
C SER A 54 -5.71 11.31 -18.16
N GLY A 55 -7.05 11.28 -18.08
CA GLY A 55 -7.92 10.95 -19.21
C GLY A 55 -7.98 9.47 -19.60
N LYS A 56 -7.38 8.56 -18.83
CA LYS A 56 -7.46 7.11 -19.05
C LYS A 56 -7.98 6.39 -17.81
N LYS A 57 -8.59 5.21 -18.02
CA LYS A 57 -8.99 4.34 -16.91
C LYS A 57 -7.73 3.93 -16.13
N PRO A 58 -7.73 4.06 -14.79
CA PRO A 58 -6.63 3.57 -13.96
C PRO A 58 -6.57 2.04 -14.01
N PHE A 59 -5.39 1.50 -13.77
CA PHE A 59 -5.18 0.06 -13.69
C PHE A 59 -4.20 -0.32 -12.59
N VAL A 60 -4.37 -1.53 -12.07
CA VAL A 60 -3.50 -2.17 -11.08
C VAL A 60 -2.81 -3.34 -11.75
N VAL A 61 -1.53 -3.55 -11.43
CA VAL A 61 -0.77 -4.73 -11.83
C VAL A 61 -0.40 -5.51 -10.58
N VAL A 62 -0.64 -6.81 -10.58
CA VAL A 62 -0.22 -7.74 -9.53
C VAL A 62 0.73 -8.79 -10.10
N HIS A 63 1.80 -9.10 -9.38
CA HIS A 63 2.75 -10.12 -9.80
C HIS A 63 2.31 -11.54 -9.38
N THR A 64 2.63 -12.54 -10.20
CA THR A 64 2.33 -13.96 -9.92
C THR A 64 2.91 -14.45 -8.59
N SER A 65 4.06 -13.94 -8.19
CA SER A 65 4.69 -14.26 -6.89
C SER A 65 3.86 -13.84 -5.68
N LEU A 66 3.03 -12.79 -5.77
CA LEU A 66 2.08 -12.46 -4.70
C LEU A 66 0.92 -13.44 -4.65
N VAL A 67 0.42 -13.86 -5.81
CA VAL A 67 -0.67 -14.85 -5.91
C VAL A 67 -0.24 -16.20 -5.31
N GLU A 68 1.03 -16.56 -5.48
CA GLU A 68 1.62 -17.78 -4.91
C GLU A 68 1.89 -17.67 -3.40
N LEU A 69 2.34 -16.50 -2.93
CA LEU A 69 2.75 -16.30 -1.53
C LEU A 69 1.58 -16.02 -0.58
N LEU A 70 0.53 -15.35 -1.06
CA LEU A 70 -0.53 -14.80 -0.22
C LEU A 70 -1.82 -15.62 -0.32
N SER A 71 -2.48 -15.78 0.83
CA SER A 71 -3.86 -16.28 0.86
C SER A 71 -4.82 -15.30 0.17
N ARG A 72 -6.03 -15.79 -0.17
CA ARG A 72 -7.07 -14.98 -0.82
C ARG A 72 -7.36 -13.65 -0.11
N LYS A 73 -7.44 -13.67 1.23
CA LYS A 73 -7.69 -12.46 2.06
C LYS A 73 -6.51 -11.50 2.07
N GLU A 74 -5.29 -12.04 2.15
CA GLU A 74 -4.05 -11.26 2.12
C GLU A 74 -3.87 -10.60 0.75
N LEU A 75 -4.16 -11.32 -0.33
CA LEU A 75 -4.14 -10.78 -1.68
C LEU A 75 -5.17 -9.65 -1.87
N GLN A 76 -6.39 -9.82 -1.35
CA GLN A 76 -7.39 -8.75 -1.34
C GLN A 76 -6.94 -7.53 -0.54
N ALA A 77 -6.22 -7.72 0.57
CA ALA A 77 -5.65 -6.63 1.34
C ALA A 77 -4.58 -5.86 0.54
N VAL A 78 -3.75 -6.55 -0.25
CA VAL A 78 -2.79 -5.89 -1.18
C VAL A 78 -3.54 -5.09 -2.25
N LEU A 79 -4.57 -5.68 -2.87
CA LEU A 79 -5.38 -4.94 -3.86
C LEU A 79 -6.05 -3.72 -3.22
N ALA A 80 -6.58 -3.85 -2.00
CA ALA A 80 -7.18 -2.74 -1.27
C ALA A 80 -6.17 -1.64 -0.90
N HIS A 81 -4.91 -2.01 -0.61
CA HIS A 81 -3.82 -1.05 -0.42
C HIS A 81 -3.58 -0.24 -1.70
N GLU A 82 -3.47 -0.90 -2.85
CA GLU A 82 -3.31 -0.28 -4.16
C GLU A 82 -4.50 0.64 -4.51
N LEU A 83 -5.72 0.18 -4.24
CA LEU A 83 -6.93 1.00 -4.38
C LEU A 83 -6.94 2.21 -3.43
N GLY A 84 -6.27 2.14 -2.29
CA GLY A 84 -6.04 3.27 -1.41
C GLY A 84 -5.23 4.38 -2.09
N HIS A 85 -4.20 4.02 -2.87
CA HIS A 85 -3.46 5.00 -3.68
C HIS A 85 -4.33 5.66 -4.73
N LEU A 86 -5.23 4.89 -5.36
CA LEU A 86 -6.16 5.42 -6.34
C LEU A 86 -7.19 6.36 -5.70
N LYS A 87 -7.81 5.94 -4.59
CA LYS A 87 -8.84 6.71 -3.89
C LYS A 87 -8.35 8.06 -3.37
N CYS A 88 -7.08 8.14 -3.00
CA CYS A 88 -6.45 9.35 -2.47
C CYS A 88 -5.60 10.10 -3.51
N ASP A 89 -5.70 9.73 -4.80
CA ASP A 89 -4.97 10.35 -5.91
C ASP A 89 -3.45 10.42 -5.70
N HIS A 90 -2.87 9.47 -4.96
CA HIS A 90 -1.47 9.55 -4.54
C HIS A 90 -0.50 9.61 -5.74
N GLY A 91 -0.78 8.86 -6.81
CA GLY A 91 0.04 8.86 -8.02
C GLY A 91 0.05 10.21 -8.77
N LEU A 92 -1.08 10.92 -8.76
CA LEU A 92 -1.19 12.23 -9.39
C LEU A 92 -0.37 13.27 -8.62
N TRP A 93 -0.48 13.28 -7.29
CA TRP A 93 0.30 14.18 -6.43
C TRP A 93 1.80 13.92 -6.52
N LEU A 94 2.21 12.65 -6.62
CA LEU A 94 3.61 12.30 -6.85
C LEU A 94 4.12 12.86 -8.19
N THR A 95 3.30 12.83 -9.23
CA THR A 95 3.66 13.40 -10.54
C THR A 95 3.89 14.91 -10.44
N TYR A 96 2.98 15.64 -9.79
CA TYR A 96 3.15 17.08 -9.57
C TYR A 96 4.39 17.40 -8.73
N ALA A 97 4.63 16.64 -7.67
CA ALA A 97 5.80 16.86 -6.82
C ALA A 97 7.12 16.63 -7.57
N ASN A 98 7.20 15.61 -8.42
CA ASN A 98 8.37 15.35 -9.26
C ASN A 98 8.63 16.49 -10.27
N ILE A 99 7.58 17.05 -10.87
CA ILE A 99 7.69 18.21 -11.78
C ILE A 99 8.21 19.44 -11.02
N LEU A 100 7.71 19.70 -9.81
CA LEU A 100 8.18 20.80 -8.97
C LEU A 100 9.65 20.65 -8.58
N THR A 101 10.06 19.44 -8.18
CA THR A 101 11.46 19.14 -7.87
C THR A 101 12.37 19.35 -9.08
N LEU A 102 11.97 18.87 -10.27
CA LEU A 102 12.73 19.08 -11.50
C LEU A 102 12.87 20.57 -11.86
N GLY A 103 11.80 21.34 -11.68
CA GLY A 103 11.83 22.79 -11.83
C GLY A 103 12.79 23.47 -10.84
N ALA A 104 12.81 23.03 -9.59
CA ALA A 104 13.72 23.57 -8.58
C ALA A 104 15.20 23.37 -8.95
N TYR A 105 15.58 22.19 -9.48
CA TYR A 105 16.94 21.95 -9.98
C TYR A 105 17.36 22.87 -11.12
N SER A 106 16.41 23.47 -11.84
CA SER A 106 16.71 24.37 -12.95
C SER A 106 17.10 25.79 -12.49
N ILE A 107 16.97 26.11 -11.21
CA ILE A 107 17.29 27.44 -10.66
C ILE A 107 18.79 27.50 -10.27
N PRO A 108 19.61 28.37 -10.89
CA PRO A 108 21.03 28.48 -10.55
C PRO A 108 21.26 28.91 -9.09
N GLY A 109 22.31 28.36 -8.48
CA GLY A 109 22.68 28.65 -7.09
C GLY A 109 21.80 27.91 -6.08
N LEU A 110 20.69 28.51 -5.66
CA LEU A 110 19.86 27.99 -4.56
C LEU A 110 18.95 26.82 -4.96
N GLY A 111 18.77 26.54 -6.26
CA GLY A 111 17.84 25.52 -6.75
C GLY A 111 18.10 24.12 -6.21
N GLY A 112 19.36 23.72 -6.09
CA GLY A 112 19.71 22.41 -5.53
C GLY A 112 19.31 22.24 -4.06
N LEU A 113 19.46 23.29 -3.24
CA LEU A 113 19.05 23.26 -1.83
C LEU A 113 17.52 23.20 -1.70
N ILE A 114 16.81 23.96 -2.53
CA ILE A 114 15.33 23.93 -2.58
C ILE A 114 14.85 22.54 -3.02
N ALA A 115 15.44 21.98 -4.07
CA ALA A 115 15.08 20.66 -4.58
C ALA A 115 15.28 19.56 -3.52
N GLN A 116 16.42 19.56 -2.82
CA GLN A 116 16.66 18.62 -1.71
C GLN A 116 15.62 18.72 -0.59
N GLN A 117 15.22 19.94 -0.22
CA GLN A 117 14.20 20.14 0.80
C GLN A 117 12.82 19.68 0.34
N LEU A 118 12.46 19.93 -0.92
CA LEU A 118 11.22 19.44 -1.53
C LEU A 118 11.20 17.91 -1.61
N GLU A 119 12.30 17.28 -2.00
CA GLU A 119 12.45 15.82 -2.01
C GLU A 119 12.25 15.22 -0.62
N GLU A 120 12.88 15.79 0.43
CA GLU A 120 12.69 15.27 1.79
C GLU A 120 11.22 15.35 2.24
N GLN A 121 10.53 16.45 1.91
CA GLN A 121 9.09 16.59 2.20
C GLN A 121 8.24 15.61 1.39
N LEU A 122 8.55 15.43 0.10
CA LEU A 122 7.87 14.46 -0.76
C LEU A 122 8.03 13.04 -0.22
N PHE A 123 9.23 12.63 0.17
CA PHE A 123 9.44 11.32 0.78
C PHE A 123 8.70 11.16 2.11
N ARG A 124 8.59 12.22 2.94
CA ARG A 124 7.75 12.18 4.15
C ARG A 124 6.28 12.00 3.82
N TRP A 125 5.79 12.70 2.81
CA TRP A 125 4.43 12.57 2.34
C TRP A 125 4.16 11.18 1.77
N LEU A 126 5.06 10.62 0.95
CA LEU A 126 4.96 9.24 0.44
C LEU A 126 4.83 8.22 1.57
N ARG A 127 5.65 8.34 2.61
CA ARG A 127 5.54 7.47 3.79
C ARG A 127 4.20 7.60 4.52
N ALA A 128 3.61 8.80 4.56
CA ALA A 128 2.29 9.00 5.13
C ALA A 128 1.17 8.44 4.23
N ALA A 129 1.34 8.53 2.91
CA ALA A 129 0.45 7.94 1.92
C ALA A 129 0.35 6.42 2.09
N GLU A 130 1.47 5.74 2.37
CA GLU A 130 1.50 4.30 2.67
C GLU A 130 0.63 3.92 3.88
N LEU A 131 0.65 4.72 4.95
CA LEU A 131 -0.20 4.47 6.13
C LEU A 131 -1.68 4.67 5.80
N THR A 132 -2.01 5.62 4.92
CA THR A 132 -3.38 5.80 4.42
C THR A 132 -3.83 4.58 3.63
N CYS A 133 -2.97 4.02 2.79
CA CYS A 133 -3.25 2.82 2.01
C CYS A 133 -3.36 1.56 2.90
N ASP A 134 -2.56 1.44 3.96
CA ASP A 134 -2.70 0.35 4.93
C ASP A 134 -4.05 0.41 5.67
N ARG A 135 -4.54 1.61 5.97
CA ARG A 135 -5.87 1.81 6.54
C ARG A 135 -6.96 1.39 5.56
N ALA A 136 -6.80 1.68 4.26
CA ALA A 136 -7.71 1.19 3.22
C ALA A 136 -7.71 -0.35 3.16
N ALA A 137 -6.54 -0.98 3.22
CA ALA A 137 -6.41 -2.43 3.30
C ALA A 137 -7.12 -3.01 4.52
N LEU A 138 -6.97 -2.41 5.70
CA LEU A 138 -7.66 -2.84 6.92
C LEU A 138 -9.18 -2.65 6.84
N LEU A 139 -9.66 -1.57 6.22
CA LEU A 139 -11.09 -1.37 6.01
C LEU A 139 -11.71 -2.46 5.13
N VAL A 140 -10.98 -2.99 4.16
CA VAL A 140 -11.44 -4.11 3.31
C VAL A 140 -11.28 -5.45 4.05
N ALA A 141 -10.10 -5.73 4.61
CA ALA A 141 -9.80 -7.00 5.26
C ALA A 141 -10.59 -7.23 6.55
N ARG A 142 -11.00 -6.15 7.25
CA ARG A 142 -11.69 -6.13 8.55
C ARG A 142 -10.95 -6.83 9.70
N ASP A 143 -9.74 -7.30 9.47
CA ASP A 143 -8.89 -8.00 10.43
C ASP A 143 -7.45 -7.44 10.33
N PRO A 144 -6.93 -6.80 11.40
CA PRO A 144 -5.57 -6.27 11.38
C PRO A 144 -4.52 -7.37 11.18
N LYS A 145 -4.78 -8.61 11.63
CA LYS A 145 -3.81 -9.70 11.48
C LYS A 145 -3.57 -10.05 10.01
N VAL A 146 -4.57 -9.87 9.14
CA VAL A 146 -4.41 -10.10 7.69
C VAL A 146 -3.43 -9.09 7.09
N VAL A 147 -3.61 -7.79 7.38
CA VAL A 147 -2.73 -6.74 6.85
C VAL A 147 -1.31 -6.87 7.42
N ILE A 148 -1.19 -7.17 8.71
CA ILE A 148 0.11 -7.41 9.34
C ILE A 148 0.80 -8.66 8.75
N SER A 149 0.03 -9.72 8.47
CA SER A 149 0.54 -10.92 7.82
C SER A 149 1.09 -10.64 6.42
N VAL A 150 0.42 -9.79 5.63
CA VAL A 150 0.95 -9.30 4.34
C VAL A 150 2.30 -8.63 4.53
N LEU A 151 2.41 -7.65 5.44
CA LEU A 151 3.67 -6.92 5.68
C LEU A 151 4.81 -7.86 6.13
N MET A 152 4.50 -8.83 6.99
CA MET A 152 5.43 -9.86 7.44
C MET A 152 5.91 -10.75 6.28
N LYS A 153 4.98 -11.24 5.45
CA LYS A 153 5.30 -12.08 4.28
C LYS A 153 6.07 -11.32 3.21
N LEU A 154 5.83 -10.03 3.03
CA LEU A 154 6.63 -9.20 2.12
C LEU A 154 8.04 -8.93 2.67
N ALA A 155 8.20 -8.89 3.99
CA ALA A 155 9.51 -8.65 4.62
C ALA A 155 10.44 -9.88 4.59
N GLY A 156 9.88 -11.10 4.63
CA GLY A 156 10.70 -12.31 4.67
C GLY A 156 9.98 -13.63 4.42
N GLY A 157 8.76 -13.59 3.87
CA GLY A 157 7.99 -14.78 3.55
C GLY A 157 8.45 -15.43 2.25
N CYS A 158 8.42 -16.75 2.24
CA CYS A 158 8.53 -17.57 1.05
C CYS A 158 7.42 -18.63 1.05
N PRO A 159 6.92 -19.08 -0.11
CA PRO A 159 5.80 -20.03 -0.16
C PRO A 159 6.04 -21.31 0.67
N SER A 160 7.28 -21.79 0.74
CA SER A 160 7.62 -23.02 1.48
C SER A 160 7.65 -22.87 3.02
N MET A 161 7.70 -21.64 3.54
CA MET A 161 7.79 -21.37 4.99
C MET A 161 6.70 -20.42 5.49
N ALA A 162 5.78 -19.98 4.61
CA ALA A 162 4.75 -19.00 4.93
C ALA A 162 3.88 -19.43 6.13
N ASP A 163 3.61 -20.73 6.27
CA ASP A 163 2.79 -21.30 7.34
C ASP A 163 3.49 -21.32 8.72
N GLN A 164 4.82 -21.17 8.75
CA GLN A 164 5.60 -21.11 9.99
C GLN A 164 5.70 -19.69 10.54
N LEU A 165 5.29 -18.68 9.76
CA LEU A 165 5.35 -17.29 10.17
C LEU A 165 4.27 -16.96 11.21
N ASN A 166 4.63 -16.17 12.21
CA ASN A 166 3.75 -15.83 13.32
C ASN A 166 3.58 -14.32 13.45
N VAL A 167 2.34 -13.85 13.24
CA VAL A 167 1.97 -12.42 13.30
C VAL A 167 2.24 -11.82 14.68
N ASP A 168 1.96 -12.55 15.76
CA ASP A 168 2.14 -12.05 17.12
C ASP A 168 3.64 -11.88 17.45
N ALA A 169 4.48 -12.80 16.99
CA ALA A 169 5.95 -12.69 17.07
C ALA A 169 6.50 -11.51 16.25
N PHE A 170 5.93 -11.25 15.07
CA PHE A 170 6.30 -10.08 14.26
C PHE A 170 5.88 -8.76 14.92
N LEU A 171 4.76 -8.74 15.65
CA LEU A 171 4.36 -7.59 16.47
C LEU A 171 5.28 -7.40 17.69
N ASP A 172 5.75 -8.48 18.32
CA ASP A 172 6.77 -8.39 19.38
C ASP A 172 8.08 -7.83 18.86
N GLN A 173 8.48 -8.20 17.64
CA GLN A 173 9.62 -7.58 16.95
C GLN A 173 9.39 -6.07 16.75
N ALA A 174 8.19 -5.65 16.34
CA ALA A 174 7.86 -4.23 16.17
C ALA A 174 7.94 -3.45 17.49
N ARG A 175 7.41 -4.00 18.59
CA ARG A 175 7.52 -3.43 19.95
C ARG A 175 8.98 -3.30 20.40
N SER A 176 9.78 -4.32 20.12
CA SER A 176 11.20 -4.32 20.47
C SER A 176 11.99 -3.26 19.69
N TYR A 177 11.69 -3.10 18.40
CA TYR A 177 12.29 -2.06 17.55
C TYR A 177 11.94 -0.64 18.05
N GLU A 178 10.69 -0.40 18.46
CA GLU A 178 10.29 0.88 19.05
C GLU A 178 11.08 1.19 20.33
N LYS A 179 11.15 0.24 21.26
CA LYS A 179 11.90 0.41 22.50
C LYS A 179 13.38 0.74 22.24
N ALA A 180 14.01 0.06 21.28
CA ALA A 180 15.39 0.34 20.89
C ALA A 180 15.55 1.72 20.22
N SER A 181 14.59 2.13 19.39
CA SER A 181 14.60 3.41 18.68
C SER A 181 14.11 4.60 19.53
N SER A 182 13.65 4.38 20.76
CA SER A 182 13.16 5.43 21.67
C SER A 182 14.27 6.26 22.33
N SER A 183 15.54 5.82 22.27
CA SER A 183 16.67 6.62 22.74
C SER A 183 16.99 7.75 21.75
N PRO A 184 17.62 8.87 22.16
CA PRO A 184 18.01 9.95 21.25
C PRO A 184 18.88 9.47 20.08
N VAL A 185 19.80 8.53 20.36
CA VAL A 185 20.64 7.87 19.35
C VAL A 185 19.81 6.95 18.45
N GLY A 186 18.89 6.16 19.04
CA GLY A 186 17.99 5.28 18.31
C GLY A 186 17.05 6.04 17.36
N TRP A 187 16.55 7.21 17.77
CA TRP A 187 15.73 8.09 16.96
C TRP A 187 16.51 8.62 15.75
N TYR A 188 17.78 9.02 15.97
CA TYR A 188 18.65 9.47 14.88
C TYR A 188 18.91 8.36 13.87
N ILE A 189 19.26 7.16 14.33
CA ILE A 189 19.51 5.99 13.47
C ILE A 189 18.25 5.64 12.66
N ARG A 190 17.09 5.57 13.32
CA ARG A 190 15.80 5.31 12.66
C ARG A 190 15.51 6.34 11.58
N ASN A 191 15.68 7.64 11.86
CA ASN A 191 15.44 8.69 10.87
C ASN A 191 16.44 8.65 9.72
N ALA A 192 17.71 8.35 10.00
CA ALA A 192 18.72 8.17 8.95
C ALA A 192 18.37 6.99 8.03
N GLN A 193 17.95 5.84 8.59
CA GLN A 193 17.54 4.67 7.83
C GLN A 193 16.27 4.91 7.00
N THR A 194 15.27 5.60 7.56
CA THR A 194 13.99 5.84 6.88
C THR A 194 14.03 6.97 5.86
N ARG A 195 15.03 7.87 5.92
CA ARG A 195 15.16 9.02 5.01
C ARG A 195 15.21 8.64 3.54
N GLN A 196 15.91 7.55 3.21
CA GLN A 196 16.12 7.10 1.82
C GLN A 196 15.13 6.02 1.36
N LEU A 197 14.22 5.56 2.24
CA LEU A 197 13.24 4.54 1.88
C LEU A 197 11.97 5.20 1.31
N SER A 198 11.51 4.70 0.17
CA SER A 198 10.22 5.07 -0.44
C SER A 198 9.03 4.58 0.38
N HIS A 199 9.18 3.44 1.07
CA HIS A 199 8.17 2.87 1.98
C HIS A 199 8.68 2.87 3.43
N PRO A 200 7.81 3.10 4.44
CA PRO A 200 8.19 2.91 5.83
C PRO A 200 8.57 1.44 6.10
N LEU A 201 9.37 1.21 7.15
CA LEU A 201 9.75 -0.14 7.56
C LEU A 201 8.50 -1.00 7.86
N PRO A 202 8.43 -2.25 7.39
CA PRO A 202 7.27 -3.12 7.58
C PRO A 202 6.83 -3.25 9.05
N VAL A 203 7.79 -3.34 9.98
CA VAL A 203 7.51 -3.42 11.43
C VAL A 203 6.80 -2.18 11.98
N LEU A 204 7.10 -0.99 11.44
CA LEU A 204 6.43 0.25 11.87
C LEU A 204 5.02 0.33 11.32
N ARG A 205 4.82 -0.08 10.07
CA ARG A 205 3.49 -0.17 9.44
C ARG A 205 2.59 -1.18 10.17
N ALA A 206 3.14 -2.34 10.54
CA ALA A 206 2.43 -3.36 11.30
C ALA A 206 1.95 -2.84 12.66
N ARG A 207 2.80 -2.09 13.38
CA ARG A 207 2.41 -1.46 14.65
C ARG A 207 1.32 -0.41 14.46
N GLU A 208 1.48 0.49 13.49
CA GLU A 208 0.48 1.54 13.20
C GLU A 208 -0.89 0.92 12.89
N ILE A 209 -0.92 -0.21 12.17
CA ILE A 209 -2.17 -0.94 11.90
C ILE A 209 -2.77 -1.57 13.16
N ASP A 210 -1.95 -2.21 13.99
CA ASP A 210 -2.41 -2.76 15.27
C ASP A 210 -2.99 -1.66 16.18
N GLU A 211 -2.32 -0.52 16.29
CA GLU A 211 -2.77 0.64 17.07
C GLU A 211 -4.05 1.26 16.50
N TRP A 212 -4.08 1.53 15.18
CA TRP A 212 -5.23 2.16 14.54
C TRP A 212 -6.47 1.26 14.56
N SER A 213 -6.32 -0.06 14.49
CA SER A 213 -7.44 -1.01 14.59
C SER A 213 -8.20 -0.95 15.92
N LYS A 214 -7.55 -0.42 16.97
CA LYS A 214 -8.11 -0.24 18.32
C LYS A 214 -8.69 1.16 18.53
N SER A 215 -8.52 2.06 17.56
CA SER A 215 -8.90 3.47 17.66
C SER A 215 -10.43 3.69 17.53
N PRO A 216 -11.00 4.69 18.21
CA PRO A 216 -12.40 5.11 18.01
C PRO A 216 -12.71 5.51 16.56
N GLU A 217 -11.73 6.08 15.86
CA GLU A 217 -11.84 6.52 14.47
C GLU A 217 -12.12 5.34 13.54
N TYR A 218 -11.37 4.25 13.69
CA TYR A 218 -11.60 3.02 12.93
C TYR A 218 -13.00 2.47 13.21
N GLN A 219 -13.40 2.39 14.48
CA GLN A 219 -14.74 1.90 14.86
C GLN A 219 -15.86 2.78 14.27
N SER A 220 -15.67 4.10 14.19
CA SER A 220 -16.60 5.03 13.56
C SER A 220 -16.72 4.76 12.05
N LEU A 221 -15.60 4.54 11.36
CA LEU A 221 -15.59 4.21 9.93
C LEU A 221 -16.29 2.87 9.64
N LEU A 222 -16.08 1.85 10.47
CA LEU A 222 -16.77 0.55 10.34
C LEU A 222 -18.30 0.72 10.42
N LYS A 223 -18.79 1.56 11.35
CA LYS A 223 -20.23 1.83 11.48
C LYS A 223 -20.79 2.52 10.23
N ARG A 224 -20.06 3.52 9.68
CA ARG A 224 -20.47 4.22 8.45
C ARG A 224 -20.52 3.28 7.25
N LEU A 225 -19.55 2.38 7.11
CA LEU A 225 -19.52 1.42 6.00
C LEU A 225 -20.71 0.44 6.05
N LYS A 226 -21.07 -0.05 7.25
CA LYS A 226 -22.28 -0.87 7.42
C LYS A 226 -23.54 -0.14 6.98
N TRP A 227 -23.63 1.16 7.31
CA TRP A 227 -24.77 1.99 6.92
C TRP A 227 -24.86 2.16 5.39
N VAL A 228 -23.76 2.49 4.71
CA VAL A 228 -23.75 2.63 3.23
C VAL A 228 -24.18 1.33 2.55
N ASN A 229 -23.66 0.19 2.99
CA ASN A 229 -24.03 -1.11 2.42
C ASN A 229 -25.51 -1.45 2.68
N SER A 230 -26.11 -0.98 3.77
CA SER A 230 -27.54 -1.18 4.03
C SER A 230 -28.43 -0.32 3.13
N VAL A 231 -27.98 0.87 2.74
CA VAL A 231 -28.73 1.78 1.85
C VAL A 231 -28.62 1.37 0.38
N GLN A 232 -27.48 0.82 -0.05
CA GLN A 232 -27.29 0.36 -1.43
C GLN A 232 -27.98 -0.98 -1.74
N ASN A 233 -28.41 -1.73 -0.72
CA ASN A 233 -29.11 -3.02 -0.85
C ASN A 233 -30.64 -2.91 -0.66
N VAL A 234 -31.18 -1.69 -0.63
CA VAL A 234 -32.63 -1.36 -0.55
C VAL A 234 -33.02 -0.64 -1.83
#